data_AF-A0A292QU09-F1
#
_entry.id   AF-A0A292QU09-F1
#
_cell.length_a   1.000
_cell.length_b   1.000
_cell.length_c   1.000
_cell.angle_alpha   90.00
_cell.angle_beta   90.00
_cell.angle_gamma   90.00
#
_symmetry.space_group_name_H-M   'P 1'
#
loop_
_entity.id
_entity.type
_entity.pdbx_description
1 polymer ?
#
loop_
_entity_poly.entity_id
_entity_poly.type
_entity_poly.pdbx_seq_one_letter_code
_entity_poly.pdbx_strand_id
1 'polypeptide(L)'
;MNISEILKDIYALKTTPTYTDVQKWYTLTLAYKQKGYSSNKAGYLAAKEIFSSQLISEFSEANESLDVRNQIDNIDTLLSIIRGKK
;
A
#
# COMPACT_ATOMS: atom_id res chain seq x y z
N MET A 1 -6.11 -1.24 -14.72
CA MET A 1 -5.43 -0.73 -13.50
C MET A 1 -4.33 -1.71 -13.09
N ASN A 2 -3.05 -1.28 -13.11
CA ASN A 2 -1.92 -2.10 -12.66
C ASN A 2 -1.62 -1.77 -11.19
N ILE A 3 -1.88 -2.73 -10.29
CA ILE A 3 -1.84 -2.52 -8.85
C ILE A 3 -0.41 -2.22 -8.38
N SER A 4 0.60 -2.80 -9.02
CA SER A 4 1.99 -2.52 -8.69
C SER A 4 2.36 -1.06 -8.96
N GLU A 5 1.95 -0.50 -10.09
CA GLU A 5 2.21 0.92 -10.41
C GLU A 5 1.50 1.85 -9.42
N ILE A 6 0.26 1.52 -9.04
CA ILE A 6 -0.47 2.31 -8.02
C ILE A 6 0.23 2.26 -6.66
N LEU A 7 0.69 1.09 -6.22
CA LEU A 7 1.40 0.96 -4.96
C LEU A 7 2.74 1.70 -5.01
N LYS A 8 3.42 1.69 -6.15
CA LYS A 8 4.62 2.47 -6.39
C LYS A 8 4.36 3.97 -6.24
N ASP A 9 3.27 4.47 -6.80
CA ASP A 9 2.91 5.88 -6.73
C ASP A 9 2.45 6.28 -5.32
N ILE A 10 1.54 5.51 -4.71
CA ILE A 10 1.01 5.76 -3.36
C ILE A 10 2.15 5.77 -2.32
N TYR A 11 3.09 4.83 -2.42
CA TYR A 11 4.17 4.67 -1.45
C TYR A 11 5.51 5.22 -1.93
N ALA A 12 5.53 6.02 -3.00
CA ALA A 12 6.74 6.61 -3.59
C ALA A 12 7.93 5.62 -3.64
N LEU A 13 7.72 4.47 -4.28
CA LEU A 13 8.71 3.39 -4.35
C LEU A 13 9.69 3.60 -5.52
N LYS A 14 10.97 3.27 -5.29
CA LYS A 14 12.05 3.32 -6.31
C LYS A 14 11.73 2.41 -7.49
N THR A 15 11.17 1.25 -7.20
CA THR A 15 10.91 0.18 -8.17
C THR A 15 9.45 -0.25 -8.10
N THR A 16 8.92 -0.69 -9.24
CA THR A 16 7.57 -1.27 -9.31
C THR A 16 7.54 -2.59 -8.53
N PRO A 17 6.65 -2.75 -7.52
CA PRO A 17 6.48 -3.99 -6.78
C PRO A 17 6.21 -5.21 -7.68
N THR A 18 6.85 -6.34 -7.37
CA THR A 18 6.52 -7.59 -8.07
C THR A 18 5.15 -8.10 -7.64
N TYR A 19 4.57 -9.03 -8.41
CA TYR A 19 3.32 -9.70 -8.01
C TYR A 19 3.43 -10.31 -6.60
N THR A 20 4.57 -10.92 -6.28
CA THR A 20 4.85 -11.49 -4.94
C THR A 20 4.80 -10.42 -3.86
N ASP A 21 5.38 -9.24 -4.10
CA ASP A 21 5.37 -8.15 -3.11
C ASP A 21 3.96 -7.59 -2.92
N VAL A 22 3.18 -7.47 -4.00
CA VAL A 22 1.76 -7.06 -3.92
C VAL A 22 0.94 -8.05 -3.09
N GLN A 23 1.16 -9.35 -3.27
CA GLN A 23 0.48 -10.39 -2.47
C GLN A 23 0.87 -10.36 -0.98
N LYS A 24 2.15 -10.13 -0.69
CA LYS A 24 2.63 -9.95 0.69
C LYS A 24 2.01 -8.70 1.34
N TRP A 25 2.03 -7.58 0.63
CA TRP A 25 1.40 -6.34 1.07
C TRP A 25 -0.10 -6.52 1.34
N TYR A 26 -0.83 -7.17 0.43
CA TYR A 26 -2.25 -7.49 0.59
C TYR A 26 -2.51 -8.32 1.86
N THR A 27 -1.73 -9.38 2.05
CA THR A 27 -1.90 -10.30 3.18
C THR A 27 -1.64 -9.61 4.51
N LEU A 28 -0.56 -8.82 4.60
CA LEU A 28 -0.26 -8.04 5.80
C LEU A 28 -1.28 -6.94 6.05
N THR A 29 -1.77 -6.28 5.00
CA THR A 29 -2.82 -5.27 5.13
C THR A 29 -4.09 -5.88 5.75
N LEU A 30 -4.50 -7.07 5.30
CA LEU A 30 -5.63 -7.77 5.92
C LEU A 30 -5.35 -8.16 7.38
N ALA A 31 -4.15 -8.65 7.69
CA ALA A 31 -3.78 -9.00 9.06
C ALA A 31 -3.81 -7.77 9.98
N TYR A 32 -3.41 -6.59 9.49
CA TYR A 32 -3.52 -5.34 10.24
C TYR A 32 -4.97 -4.88 10.39
N LYS A 33 -5.81 -5.01 9.36
CA LYS A 33 -7.25 -4.72 9.49
C LYS A 33 -7.91 -5.62 10.55
N GLN A 34 -7.54 -6.91 10.61
CA GLN A 34 -8.04 -7.83 11.64
C GLN A 34 -7.63 -7.44 13.07
N LYS A 35 -6.52 -6.71 13.23
CA LYS A 35 -6.10 -6.12 14.52
C LYS A 35 -6.86 -4.83 14.89
N GLY A 36 -7.78 -4.37 14.03
CA GLY A 36 -8.60 -3.17 14.27
C GLY A 36 -8.03 -1.87 13.70
N TYR A 37 -6.96 -1.92 12.89
CA TYR A 37 -6.47 -0.73 12.19
C TYR A 37 -7.38 -0.36 11.01
N SER A 38 -7.54 0.95 10.74
CA SER A 38 -8.21 1.42 9.52
C SER A 38 -7.47 0.96 8.28
N SER A 39 -8.17 0.80 7.15
CA SER A 39 -7.57 0.30 5.89
C SER A 39 -6.33 1.09 5.46
N ASN A 40 -6.34 2.41 5.61
CA ASN A 40 -5.21 3.27 5.25
C ASN A 40 -4.00 3.02 6.17
N LYS A 41 -4.23 2.95 7.50
CA LYS A 41 -3.17 2.65 8.46
C LYS A 41 -2.62 1.24 8.29
N ALA A 42 -3.49 0.27 8.01
CA ALA A 42 -3.13 -1.11 7.74
C ALA A 42 -2.27 -1.24 6.47
N GLY A 43 -2.67 -0.57 5.38
CA GLY A 43 -1.92 -0.55 4.12
C GLY A 43 -0.55 0.11 4.29
N TYR A 44 -0.48 1.19 5.05
CA TYR A 44 0.77 1.86 5.38
C TYR A 44 1.73 0.97 6.19
N LEU A 45 1.26 0.33 7.26
CA LEU A 45 2.09 -0.56 8.07
C LEU A 45 2.62 -1.74 7.23
N ALA A 46 1.76 -2.34 6.41
CA ALA A 46 2.16 -3.38 5.48
C ALA A 46 3.21 -2.90 4.45
N ALA A 47 3.02 -1.69 3.91
CA ALA A 47 3.97 -1.10 2.98
C ALA A 47 5.32 -0.81 3.63
N LYS A 48 5.33 -0.32 4.87
CA LYS A 48 6.56 -0.09 5.63
C LYS A 48 7.34 -1.39 5.85
N GLU A 49 6.65 -2.50 6.12
CA GLU A 49 7.31 -3.80 6.28
C GLU A 49 7.85 -4.36 4.97
N ILE A 50 7.05 -4.34 3.90
CA ILE A 50 7.41 -4.99 2.62
C ILE A 50 8.36 -4.14 1.79
N PHE A 51 8.18 -2.82 1.80
CA PHE A 51 8.86 -1.91 0.89
C PHE A 51 9.90 -1.00 1.56
N SER A 52 10.21 -1.17 2.85
CA SER A 52 11.15 -0.32 3.59
C SER A 52 12.45 0.01 2.85
N SER A 53 13.06 -0.96 2.18
CA SER A 53 14.30 -0.78 1.40
C SER A 53 14.12 -0.09 0.05
N GLN A 54 12.88 0.01 -0.44
CA GLN A 54 12.50 0.56 -1.74
C GLN A 54 11.90 1.98 -1.64
N LEU A 55 11.69 2.52 -0.44
CA LEU A 55 11.17 3.88 -0.25
C LEU A 55 12.18 4.94 -0.75
N ILE A 56 11.70 5.96 -1.49
CA ILE A 56 12.54 7.03 -2.06
C ILE A 56 12.92 8.09 -1.01
N SER A 57 12.03 8.39 -0.05
CA SER A 57 12.38 9.16 1.15
C SER A 57 11.86 8.41 2.37
N GLU A 58 12.47 8.66 3.54
CA GLU A 58 11.81 8.34 4.81
C GLU A 58 10.40 8.93 4.73
N PHE A 59 9.39 8.06 4.74
CA PHE A 59 7.99 8.45 4.82
C PHE A 59 7.81 9.13 6.17
N SER A 60 8.06 10.44 6.22
CA SER A 60 7.71 11.23 7.39
C SER A 60 6.19 11.31 7.41
N GLU A 61 5.58 11.13 8.58
CA GLU A 61 4.14 11.31 8.77
C GLU A 61 3.64 12.71 8.30
N ALA A 62 4.56 13.64 8.04
CA ALA A 62 4.33 14.99 7.52
C ALA A 62 4.25 15.10 5.98
N ASN A 63 4.68 14.09 5.22
CA ASN A 63 4.59 14.08 3.75
C ASN A 63 3.25 13.51 3.25
N GLU A 64 2.19 13.78 4.01
CA GLU A 64 0.79 13.72 3.57
C GLU A 64 0.55 14.79 2.50
N SER A 65 1.17 14.64 1.32
CA SER A 65 0.78 15.45 0.18
C SER A 65 -0.71 15.17 -0.06
N LEU A 66 -1.49 16.24 -0.23
CA LEU A 66 -2.92 16.15 -0.51
C LEU A 66 -3.23 15.22 -1.71
N ASP A 67 -2.27 15.07 -2.63
CA ASP A 67 -2.36 14.16 -3.79
C ASP A 67 -2.29 12.68 -3.41
N VAL A 68 -1.44 12.32 -2.44
CA VAL A 68 -1.34 10.94 -1.94
C VAL A 68 -2.60 10.58 -1.14
N ARG A 69 -3.19 11.52 -0.39
CA ARG A 69 -4.48 11.30 0.32
C ARG A 69 -5.63 11.02 -0.65
N ASN A 70 -5.72 11.74 -1.78
CA ASN A 70 -6.74 11.49 -2.79
C ASN A 70 -6.59 10.13 -3.53
N GLN A 71 -5.39 9.54 -3.55
CA GLN A 71 -5.15 8.21 -4.14
C GLN A 71 -5.15 7.05 -3.13
N ILE A 72 -4.85 7.34 -1.86
CA ILE A 72 -4.92 6.40 -0.72
C ILE A 72 -6.36 6.09 -0.33
N ASP A 73 -7.31 6.95 -0.70
CA ASP A 73 -8.73 6.89 -0.30
C ASP A 73 -9.49 5.61 -0.67
N ASN A 74 -8.82 4.60 -1.22
CA ASN A 74 -9.48 3.33 -1.40
C ASN A 74 -8.55 2.12 -1.37
N ILE A 75 -7.75 1.99 -0.30
CA ILE A 75 -7.11 0.70 0.06
C ILE A 75 -8.16 -0.43 0.01
N ASP A 76 -9.40 -0.20 0.43
CA ASP A 76 -10.49 -1.18 0.32
C ASP A 76 -10.86 -1.55 -1.12
N THR A 77 -10.82 -0.60 -2.05
CA THR A 77 -10.97 -0.89 -3.50
C THR A 77 -9.78 -1.68 -4.02
N LEU A 78 -8.55 -1.35 -3.61
CA LEU A 78 -7.36 -2.13 -4.01
C LEU A 78 -7.46 -3.57 -3.51
N LEU A 79 -7.82 -3.78 -2.24
CA LEU A 79 -8.06 -5.10 -1.67
C LEU A 79 -9.16 -5.86 -2.45
N SER A 80 -10.25 -5.19 -2.81
CA SER A 80 -11.36 -5.78 -3.55
C SER A 80 -10.99 -6.17 -4.98
N ILE A 81 -10.18 -5.36 -5.66
CA ILE A 81 -9.67 -5.65 -7.01
C ILE A 81 -8.69 -6.84 -6.97
N ILE A 82 -7.79 -6.89 -5.98
CA ILE A 82 -6.88 -8.04 -5.81
C ILE A 82 -7.70 -9.33 -5.57
N ARG A 83 -8.72 -9.26 -4.72
CA ARG A 83 -9.61 -10.39 -4.42
C ARG A 83 -10.40 -10.86 -5.64
N GLY A 84 -10.90 -9.93 -6.47
CA GLY A 84 -11.74 -10.24 -7.64
C GLY A 84 -10.98 -10.75 -8.86
N LYS A 85 -9.64 -10.72 -8.84
CA LYS A 85 -8.78 -11.27 -9.92
C LYS A 85 -8.37 -12.74 -9.71
N LYS A 86 -9.02 -13.45 -8.78
CA LYS A 86 -8.81 -14.89 -8.55
C LYS A 86 -9.35 -15.75 -9.66
#